data_AF-A0AAF0KS58-F1
#
_entry.id   AF-A0AAF0KS58-F1
#
_cell.length_a   1.000
_cell.length_b   1.000
_cell.length_c   1.000
_cell.angle_alpha   90.00
_cell.angle_beta   90.00
_cell.angle_gamma   90.00
#
_symmetry.space_group_name_H-M   'P 1'
#
loop_
_entity.id
_entity.type
_entity.pdbx_description
1 polymer ?
#
loop_
_entity_poly.entity_id
_entity_poly.type
_entity_poly.pdbx_seq_one_letter_code
_entity_poly.pdbx_strand_id
1 'polypeptide(L)'
;MNATSGEGRRLGNLSTPKSVQKLQKALHAKAKAEAGYRFYALYDKIIRVDVINREEIEEKLLIRPGNIAMLVSETPGVRVQATSPALGAANVRIQGLKGRYTQILADGLPLYGGQTPSIGLLQIPPTDLGQVEIIKGAASALYGPSALGGVINLVSRRPAGEPQGELLFNATSRDG
;
A
#
# COMPACT_ATOMS: atom_id res chain seq x y z
N MET A 1 -30.91 -12.51 55.14
CA MET A 1 -29.45 -12.63 54.87
C MET A 1 -29.27 -12.96 53.39
N ASN A 2 -28.48 -12.14 52.71
CA ASN A 2 -28.21 -12.13 51.28
C ASN A 2 -27.53 -13.42 50.78
N ALA A 3 -27.90 -13.84 49.58
CA ALA A 3 -26.97 -14.37 48.58
C ALA A 3 -27.61 -14.23 47.18
N THR A 4 -27.39 -13.09 46.54
CA THR A 4 -27.69 -12.88 45.12
C THR A 4 -26.80 -13.78 44.27
N SER A 5 -27.43 -14.66 43.50
CA SER A 5 -26.82 -15.49 42.46
C SER A 5 -25.97 -14.63 41.52
N GLY A 6 -24.66 -14.89 41.49
CA GLY A 6 -23.74 -14.29 40.54
C GLY A 6 -23.97 -14.89 39.16
N GLU A 7 -24.85 -14.28 38.36
CA GLU A 7 -24.88 -14.52 36.92
C GLU A 7 -23.55 -14.10 36.32
N GLY A 8 -22.78 -15.10 35.89
CA GLY A 8 -21.61 -14.90 35.05
C GLY A 8 -22.02 -14.16 33.78
N ARG A 9 -21.70 -12.87 33.74
CA ARG A 9 -21.73 -12.05 32.52
C ARG A 9 -20.78 -12.68 31.49
N ARG A 10 -21.33 -13.57 30.67
CA ARG A 10 -20.70 -13.99 29.41
C ARG A 10 -20.44 -12.73 28.62
N LEU A 11 -19.15 -12.38 28.46
CA LEU A 11 -18.69 -11.35 27.54
C LEU A 11 -19.25 -11.70 26.16
N GLY A 12 -20.25 -10.93 25.74
CA GLY A 12 -21.01 -11.19 24.53
C GLY A 12 -20.08 -11.20 23.32
N ASN A 13 -20.24 -12.21 22.48
CA ASN A 13 -19.73 -12.23 21.12
C ASN A 13 -20.27 -10.97 20.42
N LEU A 14 -19.44 -9.94 20.26
CA LEU A 14 -19.78 -8.69 19.57
C LEU A 14 -19.85 -8.97 18.07
N SER A 15 -20.89 -9.69 17.66
CA SER A 15 -21.24 -9.76 16.25
C SER A 15 -21.57 -8.35 15.78
N THR A 16 -20.88 -7.89 14.74
CA THR A 16 -21.07 -6.58 14.13
C THR A 16 -22.56 -6.33 13.87
N PRO A 17 -23.15 -5.22 14.36
CA PRO A 17 -24.58 -4.94 14.16
C PRO A 17 -24.98 -4.98 12.68
N LYS A 18 -26.20 -5.44 12.36
CA LYS A 18 -26.68 -5.57 10.97
C LYS A 18 -26.58 -4.27 10.15
N SER A 19 -26.79 -3.12 10.78
CA SER A 19 -26.63 -1.80 10.16
C SER A 19 -25.18 -1.54 9.72
N VAL A 20 -24.22 -1.91 10.58
CA VAL A 20 -22.78 -1.79 10.31
C VAL A 20 -22.36 -2.77 9.21
N GLN A 21 -22.86 -4.01 9.23
CA GLN A 21 -22.59 -4.97 8.15
C GLN A 21 -23.10 -4.48 6.79
N LYS A 22 -24.31 -3.89 6.75
CA LYS A 22 -24.88 -3.31 5.53
C LYS A 22 -24.04 -2.13 5.02
N LEU A 23 -23.56 -1.27 5.92
CA LEU A 23 -22.70 -0.15 5.59
C LEU A 23 -21.33 -0.62 5.07
N GLN A 24 -20.69 -1.59 5.73
CA GLN A 24 -19.43 -2.20 5.26
C GLN A 24 -19.59 -2.78 3.85
N LYS A 25 -20.68 -3.52 3.61
CA LYS A 25 -20.96 -4.10 2.28
C LYS A 25 -21.19 -3.01 1.22
N ALA A 26 -21.89 -1.93 1.55
CA ALA A 26 -22.12 -0.80 0.65
C ALA A 26 -20.82 -0.04 0.34
N LEU A 27 -20.01 0.26 1.36
CA LEU A 27 -18.71 0.90 1.20
C LEU A 27 -17.75 0.03 0.38
N HIS A 28 -17.74 -1.28 0.59
CA HIS A 28 -16.91 -2.20 -0.19
C HIS A 28 -17.38 -2.30 -1.65
N ALA A 29 -18.70 -2.32 -1.90
CA ALA A 29 -19.23 -2.25 -3.26
C ALA A 29 -18.83 -0.92 -3.94
N LYS A 30 -18.93 0.20 -3.22
CA LYS A 30 -18.54 1.53 -3.72
C LYS A 30 -17.04 1.64 -3.96
N ALA A 31 -16.21 1.05 -3.09
CA ALA A 31 -14.76 0.95 -3.23
C ALA A 31 -14.32 0.21 -4.51
N LYS A 32 -15.13 -0.75 -4.99
CA LYS A 32 -14.88 -1.44 -6.26
C LYS A 32 -15.19 -0.58 -7.48
N ALA A 33 -16.13 0.36 -7.35
CA ALA A 33 -16.64 1.19 -8.44
C ALA A 33 -15.93 2.56 -8.54
N GLU A 34 -15.57 3.17 -7.42
CA GLU A 34 -15.07 4.54 -7.33
C GLU A 34 -13.69 4.61 -6.66
N ALA A 35 -12.76 5.37 -7.25
CA ALA A 35 -11.39 5.50 -6.76
C ALA A 35 -11.32 6.07 -5.33
N GLY A 36 -12.10 7.12 -5.04
CA GLY A 36 -12.11 7.79 -3.74
C GLY A 36 -12.61 6.94 -2.57
N TYR A 37 -13.22 5.77 -2.84
CA TYR A 37 -13.72 4.86 -1.80
C TYR A 37 -12.83 3.62 -1.60
N ARG A 38 -11.73 3.48 -2.36
CA ARG A 38 -10.87 2.29 -2.33
C ARG A 38 -10.21 2.05 -0.97
N PHE A 39 -9.94 3.11 -0.21
CA PHE A 39 -9.47 3.00 1.18
C PHE A 39 -10.40 2.13 2.04
N TYR A 40 -11.72 2.15 1.79
CA TYR A 40 -12.67 1.36 2.57
C TYR A 40 -12.64 -0.15 2.27
N ALA A 41 -12.03 -0.57 1.15
CA ALA A 41 -11.78 -1.99 0.89
C ALA A 41 -10.74 -2.59 1.85
N LEU A 42 -9.99 -1.75 2.59
CA LEU A 42 -8.98 -2.19 3.56
C LEU A 42 -9.60 -2.64 4.88
N TYR A 43 -10.81 -2.23 5.21
CA TYR A 43 -11.45 -2.58 6.50
C TYR A 43 -11.67 -4.09 6.68
N ASP A 44 -11.66 -4.85 5.59
CA ASP A 44 -11.79 -6.32 5.58
C ASP A 44 -10.42 -7.03 5.47
N LYS A 45 -9.30 -6.27 5.39
CA LYS A 45 -7.97 -6.87 5.37
C LYS A 45 -7.55 -7.25 6.79
N ILE A 46 -7.19 -8.52 6.97
CA ILE A 46 -6.74 -9.12 8.24
C ILE A 46 -5.42 -8.49 8.73
N ILE A 47 -4.67 -7.87 7.81
CA ILE A 47 -3.37 -7.26 8.05
C ILE A 47 -3.47 -5.74 7.95
N ARG A 48 -2.75 -5.03 8.83
CA ARG A 48 -2.62 -3.57 8.75
C ARG A 48 -1.88 -3.21 7.47
N VAL A 49 -2.53 -2.37 6.66
CA VAL A 49 -1.97 -1.85 5.42
C VAL A 49 -1.89 -0.33 5.52
N ASP A 50 -0.71 0.22 5.30
CA ASP A 50 -0.56 1.65 5.07
C ASP A 50 -0.81 1.90 3.58
N VAL A 51 -1.62 2.90 3.26
CA VAL A 51 -1.99 3.22 1.87
C VAL A 51 -1.65 4.65 1.56
N ILE A 52 -0.86 4.81 0.51
CA ILE A 52 -0.60 6.08 -0.16
C ILE A 52 -1.63 6.14 -1.30
N ASN A 53 -2.66 6.96 -1.12
CA ASN A 53 -3.75 7.08 -2.10
C ASN A 53 -3.34 7.94 -3.30
N ARG A 54 -4.22 8.04 -4.29
CA ARG A 54 -3.92 8.78 -5.52
C ARG A 54 -3.68 10.25 -5.24
N GLU A 55 -4.47 10.83 -4.36
CA GLU A 55 -4.42 12.23 -4.00
C GLU A 55 -3.04 12.58 -3.39
N GLU A 56 -2.54 11.74 -2.48
CA GLU A 56 -1.21 11.91 -1.88
C GLU A 56 -0.09 11.72 -2.92
N ILE A 57 -0.25 10.82 -3.89
CA ILE A 57 0.70 10.65 -5.00
C ILE A 57 0.76 11.93 -5.86
N GLU A 58 -0.39 12.49 -6.21
CA GLU A 58 -0.50 13.70 -7.02
C GLU A 58 0.08 14.92 -6.31
N GLU A 59 -0.24 15.11 -5.03
CA GLU A 59 0.34 16.19 -4.22
C GLU A 59 1.87 16.11 -4.18
N LYS A 60 2.42 14.90 -3.98
CA LYS A 60 3.87 14.71 -3.90
C LYS A 60 4.58 14.87 -5.24
N LEU A 61 3.93 14.51 -6.34
CA LEU A 61 4.42 14.76 -7.69
C LEU A 61 4.64 16.26 -7.96
N LEU A 62 3.80 17.13 -7.38
CA LEU A 62 3.93 18.59 -7.51
C LEU A 62 5.09 19.17 -6.68
N ILE A 63 5.44 18.53 -5.56
CA ILE A 63 6.49 19.02 -4.66
C ILE A 63 7.88 18.59 -5.13
N ARG A 64 8.03 17.30 -5.48
CA ARG A 64 9.30 16.74 -5.93
C ARG A 64 9.07 15.83 -7.14
N PRO A 65 9.44 16.30 -8.34
CA PRO A 65 9.33 15.49 -9.54
C PRO A 65 10.33 14.34 -9.49
N GLY A 66 9.86 13.12 -9.26
CA GLY A 66 10.68 11.94 -9.46
C GLY A 66 10.38 10.79 -8.52
N ASN A 67 9.94 9.69 -9.14
CA ASN A 67 9.90 8.33 -8.64
C ASN A 67 9.03 8.02 -7.41
N ILE A 68 8.55 6.79 -7.37
CA ILE A 68 7.78 6.25 -6.24
C ILE A 68 8.62 5.96 -5.00
N ALA A 69 9.96 5.91 -5.10
CA ALA A 69 10.79 5.64 -3.93
C ALA A 69 10.67 6.72 -2.85
N MET A 70 10.46 7.99 -3.24
CA MET A 70 10.17 9.07 -2.27
C MET A 70 8.83 8.85 -1.57
N LEU A 71 7.77 8.52 -2.32
CA LEU A 71 6.46 8.23 -1.76
C LEU A 71 6.54 7.13 -0.70
N VAL A 72 7.24 6.05 -1.05
CA VAL A 72 7.42 4.88 -0.19
C VAL A 72 8.34 5.17 1.00
N SER A 73 9.36 6.03 0.85
CA SER A 73 10.29 6.34 1.94
C SER A 73 9.71 7.23 3.03
N GLU A 74 8.64 7.97 2.74
CA GLU A 74 7.91 8.76 3.74
C GLU A 74 7.01 7.90 4.63
N THR A 75 6.78 6.64 4.27
CA THR A 75 6.04 5.71 5.13
C THR A 75 6.86 5.31 6.35
N PRO A 76 6.35 5.49 7.58
CA PRO A 76 7.09 5.17 8.79
C PRO A 76 7.55 3.70 8.85
N GLY A 77 8.84 3.52 9.12
CA GLY A 77 9.49 2.21 9.17
C GLY A 77 9.91 1.67 7.80
N VAL A 78 9.74 2.45 6.72
CA VAL A 78 10.25 2.10 5.39
C VAL A 78 11.45 2.98 5.08
N ARG A 79 12.48 2.40 4.46
CA ARG A 79 13.66 3.14 4.00
C ARG A 79 14.01 2.68 2.60
N VAL A 80 14.04 3.62 1.66
CA VAL A 80 14.49 3.36 0.29
C VAL A 80 15.91 3.88 0.11
N GLN A 81 16.80 3.04 -0.42
CA GLN A 81 18.18 3.39 -0.71
C GLN A 81 18.46 3.12 -2.17
N ALA A 82 18.70 4.18 -2.95
CA ALA A 82 19.17 4.03 -4.32
C ALA A 82 20.51 3.29 -4.34
N THR A 83 20.58 2.20 -5.10
CA THR A 83 21.80 1.40 -5.27
C THR A 83 22.50 1.73 -6.59
N SER A 84 21.73 2.14 -7.61
CA SER A 84 22.26 2.72 -8.84
C SER A 84 21.21 3.65 -9.46
N PRO A 85 21.34 4.98 -9.28
CA PRO A 85 20.41 5.95 -9.85
C PRO A 85 20.33 5.86 -11.38
N ALA A 86 21.47 5.63 -12.06
CA ALA A 86 21.54 5.51 -13.51
C ALA A 86 20.74 4.30 -14.05
N LEU A 87 20.58 3.25 -13.24
CA LEU A 87 19.81 2.05 -13.60
C LEU A 87 18.40 2.04 -13.00
N GLY A 88 17.98 3.12 -12.31
CA GLY A 88 16.71 3.14 -11.59
C GLY A 88 16.62 2.06 -10.50
N ALA A 89 17.76 1.69 -9.92
CA ALA A 89 17.86 0.62 -8.95
C ALA A 89 17.81 1.17 -7.51
N ALA A 90 16.92 0.63 -6.68
CA ALA A 90 16.80 0.94 -5.25
C ALA A 90 16.49 -0.31 -4.40
N ASN A 91 17.12 -0.38 -3.23
CA ASN A 91 16.81 -1.35 -2.18
C ASN A 91 15.79 -0.75 -1.21
N VAL A 92 14.73 -1.49 -0.89
CA VAL A 92 13.74 -1.08 0.12
C VAL A 92 13.87 -1.93 1.36
N ARG A 93 14.02 -1.28 2.51
CA ARG A 93 14.02 -1.92 3.83
C ARG A 93 12.74 -1.58 4.56
N ILE A 94 12.13 -2.58 5.19
CA ILE A 94 10.95 -2.42 6.04
C ILE A 94 11.32 -2.90 7.44
N GLN A 95 11.12 -2.05 8.44
CA GLN A 95 11.44 -2.31 9.85
C GLN A 95 12.87 -2.85 10.06
N GLY A 96 13.83 -2.32 9.31
CA GLY A 96 15.25 -2.69 9.38
C GLY A 96 15.64 -3.96 8.60
N LEU A 97 14.68 -4.73 8.07
CA LEU A 97 14.97 -5.91 7.27
C LEU A 97 15.43 -5.54 5.86
N LYS A 98 16.41 -6.28 5.34
CA LYS A 98 17.00 -6.06 4.01
C LYS A 98 15.96 -6.31 2.91
N GLY A 99 16.07 -5.63 1.77
CA GLY A 99 15.11 -5.75 0.67
C GLY A 99 14.86 -7.15 0.10
N ARG A 100 15.78 -8.10 0.29
CA ARG A 100 15.51 -9.53 -0.03
C ARG A 100 14.34 -10.14 0.76
N TYR A 101 13.93 -9.48 1.85
CA TYR A 101 12.79 -9.85 2.70
C TYR A 101 11.56 -8.96 2.45
N THR A 102 11.59 -8.10 1.43
CA THR A 102 10.47 -7.28 1.02
C THR A 102 9.98 -7.78 -0.33
N GLN A 103 8.73 -8.22 -0.41
CA GLN A 103 8.14 -8.60 -1.69
C GLN A 103 7.54 -7.36 -2.35
N ILE A 104 7.90 -7.12 -3.62
CA ILE A 104 7.27 -6.07 -4.43
C ILE A 104 6.25 -6.75 -5.37
N LEU A 105 5.04 -6.19 -5.40
CA LEU A 105 3.92 -6.65 -6.22
C LEU A 105 3.45 -5.52 -7.13
N ALA A 106 2.90 -5.89 -8.27
CA ALA A 106 2.04 -5.02 -9.08
C ALA A 106 0.67 -5.68 -9.18
N ASP A 107 -0.37 -4.95 -8.77
CA ASP A 107 -1.75 -5.43 -8.74
C ASP A 107 -1.93 -6.80 -8.03
N GLY A 108 -1.13 -7.03 -6.98
CA GLY A 108 -1.13 -8.27 -6.20
C GLY A 108 -0.27 -9.41 -6.77
N LEU A 109 0.34 -9.23 -7.94
CA LEU A 109 1.22 -10.22 -8.55
C LEU A 109 2.69 -9.86 -8.34
N PRO A 110 3.58 -10.83 -8.05
CA PRO A 110 5.01 -10.58 -7.92
C PRO A 110 5.61 -9.95 -9.17
N LEU A 111 6.21 -8.76 -9.04
CA LEU A 111 6.93 -8.12 -10.15
C LEU A 111 8.22 -8.87 -10.51
N TYR A 112 8.79 -9.59 -9.54
CA TYR A 112 10.04 -10.32 -9.70
C TYR A 112 9.94 -11.67 -8.98
N GLY A 113 10.36 -12.74 -9.67
CA GLY A 113 10.31 -14.11 -9.17
C GLY A 113 11.38 -14.39 -8.10
N GLY A 114 11.11 -14.00 -6.86
CA GLY A 114 11.94 -14.35 -5.69
C GLY A 114 13.31 -13.65 -5.61
N GLN A 115 13.64 -12.82 -6.60
CA GLN A 115 14.88 -12.04 -6.65
C GLN A 115 14.53 -10.55 -6.75
N THR A 116 14.59 -9.82 -5.64
CA THR A 116 14.73 -8.35 -5.74
C THR A 116 15.53 -7.81 -4.58
N PRO A 117 16.83 -7.56 -4.76
CA PRO A 117 17.51 -6.65 -3.86
C PRO A 117 17.37 -5.20 -4.31
N SER A 118 17.07 -4.91 -5.58
CA SER A 118 17.49 -3.58 -6.07
C SER A 118 16.87 -3.03 -7.34
N ILE A 119 16.06 -3.72 -8.14
CA ILE A 119 15.75 -3.24 -9.51
C ILE A 119 14.28 -2.80 -9.63
N GLY A 120 14.06 -1.64 -10.25
CA GLY A 120 12.80 -1.28 -10.90
C GLY A 120 11.85 -0.36 -10.12
N LEU A 121 11.98 -0.20 -8.80
CA LEU A 121 11.08 0.72 -8.07
C LEU A 121 11.21 2.16 -8.59
N LEU A 122 12.41 2.62 -8.94
CA LEU A 122 12.59 3.97 -9.47
C LEU A 122 12.13 4.12 -10.92
N GLN A 123 11.87 3.02 -11.63
CA GLN A 123 11.49 3.03 -13.04
C GLN A 123 9.97 3.12 -13.25
N ILE A 124 9.18 2.92 -12.20
CA ILE A 124 7.72 2.94 -12.29
C ILE A 124 7.23 4.39 -12.24
N PRO A 125 6.58 4.89 -13.31
CA PRO A 125 6.02 6.23 -13.31
C PRO A 125 4.92 6.35 -12.25
N PRO A 126 4.95 7.35 -11.36
CA PRO A 126 3.88 7.53 -10.38
C PRO A 126 2.52 7.86 -11.03
N THR A 127 2.53 8.38 -12.27
CA THR A 127 1.32 8.64 -13.08
C THR A 127 0.51 7.37 -13.36
N ASP A 128 1.17 6.22 -13.44
CA ASP A 128 0.54 4.93 -13.75
C ASP A 128 -0.12 4.29 -12.52
N LEU A 129 0.10 4.86 -11.34
CA LEU A 129 -0.33 4.29 -10.07
C LEU A 129 -1.60 4.96 -9.58
N GLY A 130 -2.55 4.11 -9.19
CA GLY A 130 -3.75 4.53 -8.47
C GLY A 130 -3.50 4.63 -6.97
N GLN A 131 -2.67 3.75 -6.40
CA GLN A 131 -2.28 3.78 -5.00
C GLN A 131 -1.07 2.88 -4.76
N VAL A 132 -0.41 3.07 -3.62
CA VAL A 132 0.64 2.18 -3.11
C VAL A 132 0.19 1.62 -1.78
N GLU A 133 0.23 0.30 -1.64
CA GLU A 133 -0.12 -0.39 -0.41
C GLU A 133 1.13 -1.00 0.22
N ILE A 134 1.35 -0.74 1.50
CA ILE A 134 2.52 -1.23 2.24
C ILE A 134 2.04 -2.04 3.43
N ILE A 135 2.44 -3.30 3.46
CA ILE A 135 2.24 -4.21 4.58
C ILE A 135 3.58 -4.37 5.28
N LYS A 136 3.60 -4.14 6.60
CA LYS A 136 4.81 -4.22 7.41
C LYS A 136 4.78 -5.50 8.26
N GLY A 137 5.90 -6.23 8.28
CA GLY A 137 6.03 -7.47 9.04
C GLY A 137 5.76 -8.73 8.23
N ALA A 138 5.56 -9.85 8.93
CA ALA A 138 5.50 -11.18 8.33
C ALA A 138 4.20 -11.38 7.53
N ALA A 139 4.28 -11.15 6.22
CA ALA A 139 3.19 -11.36 5.27
C ALA A 139 3.41 -12.62 4.40
N SER A 140 4.39 -13.45 4.77
CA SER A 140 4.86 -14.60 3.99
C SER A 140 3.81 -15.70 3.78
N ALA A 141 2.85 -15.82 4.70
CA ALA A 141 1.75 -16.78 4.56
C ALA A 141 0.85 -16.45 3.35
N LEU A 142 0.74 -15.18 2.98
CA LEU A 142 -0.12 -14.71 1.88
C LEU A 142 0.67 -14.43 0.60
N TYR A 143 1.92 -13.98 0.72
CA TYR A 143 2.71 -13.45 -0.40
C TYR A 143 4.02 -14.19 -0.66
N GLY A 144 4.26 -15.31 0.04
CA GLY A 144 5.40 -16.19 -0.19
C GLY A 144 6.64 -15.86 0.66
N PRO A 145 7.72 -16.65 0.51
CA PRO A 145 8.86 -16.65 1.44
C PRO A 145 9.63 -15.32 1.49
N SER A 146 9.58 -14.53 0.43
CA SER A 146 10.28 -13.24 0.32
C SER A 146 9.56 -12.09 1.05
N ALA A 147 8.37 -12.30 1.62
CA ALA A 147 7.55 -11.27 2.28
C ALA A 147 7.70 -11.27 3.82
N LEU A 148 8.88 -11.62 4.34
CA LEU A 148 9.13 -11.71 5.79
C LEU A 148 9.17 -10.34 6.48
N GLY A 149 9.77 -9.34 5.82
CA GLY A 149 9.81 -7.95 6.29
C GLY A 149 8.61 -7.12 5.88
N GLY A 150 7.94 -7.53 4.80
CA GLY A 150 6.70 -6.91 4.36
C GLY A 150 6.47 -7.05 2.86
N VAL A 151 5.47 -6.30 2.40
CA VAL A 151 5.03 -6.27 1.01
C VAL A 151 4.81 -4.82 0.60
N ILE A 152 5.23 -4.48 -0.61
CA ILE A 152 4.88 -3.23 -1.27
C ILE A 152 4.11 -3.61 -2.52
N ASN A 153 2.83 -3.26 -2.57
CA ASN A 153 1.96 -3.54 -3.69
C ASN A 153 1.64 -2.24 -4.43
N LEU A 154 2.05 -2.20 -5.69
CA LEU A 154 1.84 -1.10 -6.61
C LEU A 154 0.55 -1.34 -7.36
N VAL A 155 -0.49 -0.57 -7.05
CA VAL A 155 -1.80 -0.75 -7.65
C VAL A 155 -1.94 0.19 -8.82
N SER A 156 -2.16 -0.37 -10.02
CA SER A 156 -2.29 0.41 -11.25
C SER A 156 -3.53 1.30 -11.23
N ARG A 157 -3.42 2.44 -11.92
CA ARG A 157 -4.56 3.29 -12.22
C ARG A 157 -5.47 2.54 -13.19
N ARG A 158 -6.76 2.51 -12.88
CA ARG A 158 -7.78 1.90 -13.75
C ARG A 158 -8.41 2.95 -14.66
N PRO A 159 -8.83 2.58 -15.87
CA PRO A 159 -9.60 3.47 -16.73
C PRO A 159 -10.85 3.98 -16.02
N ALA A 160 -11.09 5.28 -16.10
CA ALA A 160 -12.37 5.89 -15.70
C ALA A 160 -13.37 5.84 -16.87
N GLY A 161 -14.65 6.05 -16.58
CA GLY A 161 -15.70 6.09 -17.61
C GLY A 161 -15.59 7.29 -18.55
N GLU A 162 -14.84 8.32 -18.17
CA GLU A 162 -14.59 9.51 -18.97
C GLU A 162 -13.13 9.54 -19.46
N PRO A 163 -12.86 10.05 -20.67
CA PRO A 163 -11.50 10.25 -21.16
C PRO A 163 -10.71 11.19 -20.23
N GLN A 164 -9.52 10.75 -19.81
CA GLN A 164 -8.61 11.52 -18.97
C GLN A 164 -7.22 11.51 -19.61
N GLY A 165 -6.53 12.65 -19.56
CA GLY A 165 -5.15 12.80 -20.01
C GLY A 165 -4.34 13.58 -18.99
N GLU A 166 -3.12 13.12 -18.73
CA GLU A 166 -2.20 13.74 -17.78
C GLU A 166 -0.84 13.86 -18.44
N LEU A 167 -0.22 15.04 -18.33
CA LEU A 167 1.11 15.31 -18.84
C LEU A 167 1.96 15.84 -17.70
N LEU A 168 3.05 15.12 -17.39
CA LEU A 168 4.01 15.54 -16.38
C LEU A 168 5.28 16.04 -17.07
N PHE A 169 5.61 17.31 -16.85
CA PHE A 169 6.83 17.93 -17.35
C PHE A 169 7.76 18.25 -16.18
N ASN A 170 8.93 17.62 -16.17
CA ASN A 170 9.93 17.81 -15.14
C ASN A 170 11.15 18.49 -15.75
N ALA A 171 11.50 19.67 -15.24
CA ALA A 171 12.71 20.39 -15.61
C ALA A 171 13.60 20.55 -14.38
N THR A 172 14.86 20.14 -14.50
CA THR A 172 15.87 20.29 -13.44
C THR A 172 17.08 21.02 -14.02
N SER A 173 17.49 22.15 -13.44
CA SER A 173 18.74 22.82 -13.82
C SER A 173 19.90 22.17 -13.08
N ARG A 174 20.88 21.66 -13.81
CA ARG A 174 21.99 20.91 -13.23
C ARG A 174 23.07 21.87 -12.71
N ASP A 175 22.88 22.30 -11.47
CA ASP A 175 23.96 22.59 -10.50
C ASP A 175 23.63 22.12 -9.07
N GLY A 176 22.49 21.45 -8.86
CA GLY A 176 22.03 20.98 -7.55
C GLY A 176 20.54 21.21 -7.38
#